data_AF-A0A0B1RPA1-F1
#
_entry.id   AF-A0A0B1RPA1-F1
#
_cell.length_a   1.000
_cell.length_b   1.000
_cell.length_c   1.000
_cell.angle_alpha   90.00
_cell.angle_beta   90.00
_cell.angle_gamma   90.00
#
_symmetry.space_group_name_H-M   'P 1'
#
loop_
_entity.id
_entity.type
_entity.pdbx_description
1 polymer ?
#
loop_
_entity_poly.entity_id
_entity_poly.type
_entity_poly.pdbx_seq_one_letter_code
_entity_poly.pdbx_strand_id
1 'polypeptide(L)'
;MQMLCGGDRRRPFLIECWDHEFDGSHQFIGSATVSIEEILTKTKTSIQLVNENVSCAMLCCLPPRTNSGVLHFVHLQVIKQHTFLDFIQAGTQLDFTVAVDLTASNGDPRLPTSLHYVGGNTPSQYEIAIRAVIEICQYYNKTKLFNAFGFGAITPGHQRKMSPIFNLVCHPLRYIKRS
;
A
#
# COMPACT_ATOMS: atom_id res chain seq x y z
N MET A 1 -3.45 -12.15 -10.77
CA MET A 1 -2.80 -13.45 -11.02
C MET A 1 -1.85 -13.86 -9.89
N GLN A 2 -1.05 -12.96 -9.31
CA GLN A 2 -0.10 -13.32 -8.24
C GLN A 2 -0.74 -14.06 -7.05
N MET A 3 -1.86 -13.56 -6.54
CA MET A 3 -2.53 -14.17 -5.38
C MET A 3 -3.11 -15.56 -5.64
N LEU A 4 -3.61 -15.81 -6.85
CA LEU A 4 -4.38 -17.02 -7.16
C LEU A 4 -3.49 -18.16 -7.63
N CYS A 5 -2.45 -17.86 -8.41
CA CYS A 5 -1.61 -18.88 -9.04
C CYS A 5 -0.10 -18.53 -9.02
N GLY A 6 0.31 -17.56 -8.21
CA GLY A 6 1.72 -17.15 -8.11
C GLY A 6 2.30 -16.51 -9.37
N GLY A 7 1.44 -16.11 -10.31
CA GLY A 7 1.85 -15.59 -11.62
C GLY A 7 1.98 -16.65 -12.72
N ASP A 8 1.91 -17.95 -12.38
CA ASP A 8 1.93 -19.04 -13.36
C ASP A 8 0.51 -19.50 -13.69
N ARG A 9 0.12 -19.41 -14.97
CA ARG A 9 -1.24 -19.77 -15.44
C ARG A 9 -1.46 -21.29 -15.47
N ARG A 10 -0.38 -22.07 -15.55
CA ARG A 10 -0.41 -23.55 -15.59
C ARG A 10 -0.51 -24.15 -14.21
N ARG A 11 -0.06 -23.41 -13.20
CA ARG A 11 -0.11 -23.87 -11.83
C ARG A 11 -1.57 -24.09 -11.42
N PRO A 12 -1.96 -25.32 -11.07
CA PRO A 12 -3.29 -25.58 -10.59
C PRO A 12 -3.48 -24.99 -9.19
N PHE A 13 -4.70 -24.58 -8.89
CA PHE A 13 -5.12 -24.14 -7.57
C PHE A 13 -6.34 -24.95 -7.11
N LEU A 14 -6.50 -25.04 -5.80
CA LEU A 14 -7.59 -25.77 -5.15
C LEU A 14 -8.79 -24.84 -4.96
N ILE A 15 -9.97 -25.35 -5.28
CA ILE A 15 -11.26 -24.74 -4.98
C ILE A 15 -11.97 -25.67 -4.01
N GLU A 16 -12.37 -25.14 -2.86
CA GLU A 16 -13.14 -25.88 -1.86
C GLU A 16 -14.52 -25.24 -1.71
N CYS A 17 -15.53 -26.08 -1.60
CA CYS A 17 -16.89 -25.67 -1.33
C CYS A 17 -17.26 -26.14 0.07
N TRP A 18 -17.76 -25.21 0.87
CA TRP A 18 -18.14 -25.41 2.27
C TRP A 18 -19.55 -24.90 2.46
N ASP A 19 -20.36 -25.66 3.21
CA ASP A 19 -21.65 -25.19 3.70
C ASP A 19 -21.43 -24.32 4.94
N HIS A 20 -22.04 -23.14 4.93
CA HIS A 20 -21.82 -22.15 5.98
C HIS A 20 -22.81 -22.35 7.13
N GLU A 21 -22.27 -22.35 8.34
CA GLU A 21 -23.02 -22.57 9.58
C GLU A 21 -22.65 -21.45 10.56
N PHE A 22 -23.65 -20.83 11.19
CA PHE A 22 -23.45 -19.64 12.03
C PHE A 22 -22.61 -19.89 13.30
N ASP A 23 -22.53 -21.13 13.75
CA ASP A 23 -21.74 -21.55 14.90
C ASP A 23 -20.25 -21.82 14.56
N GLY A 24 -19.88 -21.67 13.29
CA GLY A 24 -18.53 -21.92 12.79
C GLY A 24 -18.24 -23.38 12.43
N SER A 25 -19.20 -24.29 12.57
CA SER A 25 -19.07 -25.71 12.24
C SER A 25 -19.31 -26.01 10.74
N HIS A 26 -18.61 -25.28 9.87
CA HIS A 26 -18.76 -25.38 8.42
C HIS A 26 -18.58 -26.81 7.92
N GLN A 27 -19.52 -27.28 7.08
CA GLN A 27 -19.48 -28.65 6.55
C GLN A 27 -18.82 -28.68 5.18
N PHE A 28 -17.83 -29.54 5.00
CA PHE A 28 -17.14 -29.68 3.73
C PHE A 28 -18.03 -30.38 2.68
N ILE A 29 -18.30 -29.71 1.56
CA ILE A 29 -19.13 -30.25 0.47
C ILE A 29 -18.26 -31.02 -0.53
N GLY A 30 -17.12 -30.45 -0.92
CA GLY A 30 -16.19 -31.06 -1.86
C GLY A 30 -15.14 -30.09 -2.38
N SER A 31 -14.14 -30.62 -3.08
CA SER A 31 -13.06 -29.84 -3.67
C SER A 31 -12.82 -30.19 -5.13
N ALA A 32 -12.17 -29.28 -5.84
CA ALA A 32 -11.77 -29.43 -7.22
C ALA A 32 -10.45 -28.69 -7.47
N THR A 33 -9.64 -29.22 -8.38
CA THR A 33 -8.36 -28.60 -8.76
C THR A 33 -8.40 -28.21 -10.23
N VAL A 34 -8.03 -26.96 -10.53
CA VAL A 34 -8.04 -26.40 -11.89
C VAL A 34 -6.94 -25.36 -12.04
N SER A 35 -6.46 -25.15 -13.26
CA SER A 35 -5.52 -24.07 -13.60
C SER A 35 -6.24 -22.93 -14.35
N ILE A 36 -5.63 -21.74 -14.33
CA ILE A 36 -6.17 -20.58 -15.06
C ILE A 36 -6.12 -20.81 -16.57
N GLU A 37 -5.09 -21.50 -17.08
CA GLU A 37 -4.98 -21.86 -18.50
C GLU A 37 -6.15 -22.74 -18.95
N GLU A 38 -6.59 -23.70 -18.14
CA GLU A 38 -7.73 -24.58 -18.49
C GLU A 38 -9.05 -23.81 -18.58
N ILE A 39 -9.28 -22.84 -17.68
CA ILE A 39 -10.50 -22.02 -17.69
C ILE A 39 -10.48 -21.06 -18.89
N LEU A 40 -9.33 -20.45 -19.19
CA LEU A 40 -9.17 -19.50 -20.30
C LEU A 40 -9.29 -20.16 -21.68
N THR A 41 -8.67 -21.32 -21.85
CA THR A 41 -8.76 -22.11 -23.09
C THR A 41 -10.12 -22.76 -23.26
N LYS A 42 -11.02 -22.64 -22.27
CA LYS A 42 -12.32 -23.28 -22.18
C LYS A 42 -12.24 -24.81 -22.29
N THR A 43 -11.08 -25.40 -21.97
CA THR A 43 -10.94 -26.86 -21.85
C THR A 43 -11.71 -27.39 -20.64
N LYS A 44 -11.85 -26.56 -19.60
CA LYS A 44 -12.73 -26.82 -18.45
C LYS A 44 -13.68 -25.63 -18.23
N THR A 45 -14.92 -25.76 -18.72
CA THR A 45 -16.03 -24.83 -18.42
C THR A 45 -16.76 -25.18 -17.13
N SER A 46 -16.67 -26.44 -16.71
CA SER A 46 -17.25 -26.94 -15.47
C SER A 46 -16.41 -28.06 -14.88
N ILE A 47 -16.38 -28.15 -13.55
CA ILE A 47 -15.65 -29.19 -12.82
C ILE A 47 -16.53 -29.79 -11.72
N GLN A 48 -16.46 -31.11 -11.56
CA GLN A 48 -17.19 -31.80 -10.49
C GLN A 48 -16.44 -31.61 -9.17
N LEU A 49 -17.18 -31.31 -8.11
CA LEU A 49 -16.68 -31.28 -6.75
C LEU A 49 -16.67 -32.71 -6.21
N VAL A 50 -15.52 -33.11 -5.66
CA VAL A 50 -15.33 -34.44 -5.08
C VAL A 50 -15.13 -34.29 -3.58
N ASN A 51 -15.86 -35.07 -2.80
CA ASN A 51 -15.65 -35.17 -1.36
C ASN A 51 -14.89 -36.46 -1.04
N GLU A 52 -13.60 -36.32 -0.72
CA GLU A 52 -12.75 -37.45 -0.35
C GLU A 52 -13.08 -38.00 1.06
N ASN A 53 -13.75 -37.19 1.90
CA ASN A 53 -14.11 -37.56 3.28
C ASN A 53 -15.42 -38.34 3.36
N VAL A 54 -16.18 -38.49 2.26
CA VAL A 54 -17.30 -39.43 2.17
C VAL A 54 -16.74 -40.83 2.01
N SER A 55 -16.14 -41.33 3.08
CA SER A 55 -16.03 -42.77 3.28
C SER A 55 -17.46 -43.29 3.39
N CYS A 56 -17.74 -44.33 2.62
CA CYS A 56 -19.01 -45.02 2.53
C CYS A 56 -19.37 -45.65 3.90
N ALA A 57 -19.81 -44.84 4.87
CA ALA A 57 -20.11 -45.27 6.24
C ALA A 57 -21.56 -45.01 6.66
N MET A 58 -22.33 -44.20 5.91
CA MET A 58 -23.74 -43.92 6.24
C MET A 58 -24.71 -44.09 5.06
N LEU A 59 -24.31 -44.72 3.96
CA LEU A 59 -25.26 -45.11 2.90
C LEU A 59 -24.73 -46.34 2.16
N CYS A 60 -25.23 -47.52 2.52
CA CYS A 60 -24.86 -48.82 1.92
C CYS A 60 -25.21 -48.95 0.41
N CYS A 61 -25.57 -47.86 -0.27
CA CYS A 61 -26.20 -47.89 -1.59
C CYS A 61 -25.63 -46.87 -2.59
N LEU A 62 -24.62 -46.06 -2.26
CA LEU A 62 -24.03 -45.12 -3.23
C LEU A 62 -22.56 -45.43 -3.53
N PRO A 63 -22.15 -45.36 -4.81
CA PRO A 63 -20.78 -45.67 -5.21
C PRO A 63 -19.78 -44.68 -4.58
N PRO A 64 -18.56 -45.15 -4.24
CA PRO A 64 -17.51 -44.31 -3.71
C PRO A 64 -17.12 -43.28 -4.79
N ARG A 65 -17.15 -41.99 -4.43
CA ARG A 65 -17.03 -40.80 -5.32
C ARG A 65 -18.38 -40.29 -5.87
N THR A 66 -19.29 -39.99 -4.97
CA THR A 66 -20.48 -39.20 -5.30
C THR A 66 -20.06 -37.78 -5.67
N ASN A 67 -20.39 -37.37 -6.89
CA ASN A 67 -20.30 -35.98 -7.35
C ASN A 67 -21.14 -35.10 -6.39
N SER A 68 -20.48 -34.25 -5.60
CA SER A 68 -21.13 -33.38 -4.61
C SER A 68 -21.73 -32.10 -5.21
N GLY A 69 -21.60 -31.91 -6.52
CA GLY A 69 -22.03 -30.72 -7.23
C GLY A 69 -21.08 -30.38 -8.38
N VAL A 70 -21.53 -29.52 -9.31
CA VAL A 70 -20.74 -29.08 -10.45
C VAL A 70 -20.49 -27.58 -10.36
N LEU A 71 -19.22 -27.18 -10.32
CA LEU A 71 -18.80 -25.79 -10.39
C LEU A 71 -18.74 -25.34 -11.84
N HIS A 72 -19.42 -24.25 -12.18
CA HIS A 72 -19.42 -23.66 -13.52
C HIS A 72 -18.66 -22.33 -13.54
N PHE A 73 -17.75 -22.17 -14.50
CA PHE A 73 -17.04 -20.91 -14.73
C PHE A 73 -17.82 -20.07 -15.76
N VAL A 74 -18.61 -19.10 -15.28
CA VAL A 74 -19.46 -18.26 -16.15
C VAL A 74 -18.68 -17.14 -16.83
N HIS A 75 -17.81 -16.46 -16.08
CA HIS A 75 -17.03 -15.34 -16.58
C HIS A 75 -15.62 -15.35 -16.00
N LEU A 76 -14.63 -15.13 -16.85
CA LEU A 76 -13.23 -14.95 -16.45
C LEU A 76 -12.63 -13.81 -17.26
N GLN A 77 -12.09 -12.82 -16.54
CA GLN A 77 -11.39 -11.69 -17.15
C GLN A 77 -10.00 -11.56 -16.53
N VAL A 78 -8.98 -11.43 -17.39
CA VAL A 78 -7.62 -11.14 -16.95
C VAL A 78 -7.37 -9.65 -17.13
N ILE A 79 -7.29 -8.92 -16.01
CA ILE A 79 -7.02 -7.49 -16.00
C ILE A 79 -5.56 -7.27 -15.65
N LYS A 80 -4.86 -6.43 -16.44
CA LYS A 80 -3.51 -5.97 -16.10
C LYS A 80 -3.62 -4.94 -14.99
N GLN A 81 -3.02 -5.24 -13.85
CA GLN A 81 -2.88 -4.28 -12.75
C GLN A 81 -1.46 -3.71 -12.80
N HIS A 82 -1.36 -2.40 -13.01
CA HIS A 82 -0.08 -1.71 -13.04
C HIS A 82 0.55 -1.65 -11.65
N THR A 83 1.83 -1.95 -11.56
CA THR A 83 2.59 -1.87 -10.32
C THR A 83 3.11 -0.46 -10.07
N PHE A 84 3.51 -0.15 -8.85
CA PHE A 84 4.21 1.10 -8.53
C PHE A 84 5.41 1.34 -9.46
N LEU A 85 6.22 0.29 -9.72
CA LEU A 85 7.39 0.41 -10.59
C LEU A 85 7.01 0.68 -12.05
N ASP A 86 5.88 0.17 -12.53
CA ASP A 86 5.41 0.47 -13.89
C ASP A 86 5.18 1.98 -14.06
N PHE A 87 4.62 2.64 -13.05
CA PHE A 87 4.42 4.09 -13.07
C PHE A 87 5.75 4.84 -13.05
N ILE A 88 6.70 4.44 -12.19
CA ILE A 88 8.02 5.07 -12.12
C ILE A 88 8.77 4.92 -13.45
N GLN A 89 8.76 3.73 -14.05
CA GLN A 89 9.39 3.47 -15.35
C GLN A 89 8.72 4.24 -16.50
N ALA A 90 7.40 4.44 -16.43
CA ALA A 90 6.65 5.27 -17.38
C ALA A 90 6.94 6.78 -17.22
N GLY A 91 7.73 7.18 -16.21
CA GLY A 91 8.16 8.56 -16.02
C GLY A 91 7.42 9.34 -14.94
N THR A 92 6.55 8.68 -14.16
CA THR A 92 5.94 9.28 -12.96
C THR A 92 7.03 9.64 -11.97
N GLN A 93 6.96 10.86 -11.43
CA GLN A 93 7.88 11.37 -10.42
C GLN A 93 7.14 11.52 -9.09
N LEU A 94 7.86 11.32 -7.99
CA LEU A 94 7.36 11.62 -6.65
C LEU A 94 7.89 12.99 -6.22
N ASP A 95 6.97 13.93 -6.01
CA ASP A 95 7.31 15.21 -5.41
C ASP A 95 7.23 15.13 -3.89
N PHE A 96 8.11 15.86 -3.20
CA PHE A 96 8.15 15.89 -1.75
C PHE A 96 8.02 17.33 -1.26
N THR A 97 7.06 17.51 -0.35
CA THR A 97 6.77 18.79 0.30
C THR A 97 6.73 18.56 1.81
N VAL A 98 7.42 19.41 2.56
CA VAL A 98 7.44 19.37 4.03
C VAL A 98 6.83 20.64 4.60
N ALA A 99 6.09 20.50 5.70
CA ALA A 99 5.64 21.61 6.53
C ALA A 99 6.13 21.40 7.97
N VAL A 100 6.94 22.33 8.47
CA VAL A 100 7.55 22.27 9.81
C VAL A 100 6.74 23.08 10.80
N ASP A 101 6.40 22.47 11.94
CA ASP A 101 5.75 23.14 13.05
C ASP A 101 6.75 24.04 13.79
N LEU A 102 6.53 25.35 13.76
CA LEU A 102 7.34 26.37 14.43
C LEU A 102 6.56 27.04 15.59
N THR A 103 5.60 26.35 16.18
CA THR A 103 4.87 26.80 17.38
C THR A 103 5.77 26.90 18.61
N ALA A 104 5.41 27.80 19.52
CA ALA A 104 6.18 28.08 20.74
C ALA A 104 6.33 26.87 21.69
N SER A 105 5.45 25.87 21.62
CA SER A 105 5.55 24.63 22.41
C SER A 105 6.80 23.81 22.12
N ASN A 106 7.45 24.02 20.97
CA ASN A 106 8.73 23.39 20.64
C ASN A 106 9.94 23.99 21.39
N GLY A 107 9.73 25.06 22.18
CA GLY A 107 10.76 25.74 22.94
C GLY A 107 11.61 26.69 22.10
N ASP A 108 12.52 27.42 22.76
CA ASP A 108 13.42 28.36 22.11
C ASP A 108 14.55 27.60 21.38
N PRO A 109 14.71 27.73 20.05
CA PRO A 109 15.69 26.97 19.27
C PRO A 109 17.15 27.25 19.68
N ARG A 110 17.42 28.28 20.48
CA ARG A 110 18.75 28.58 21.05
C ARG A 110 19.10 27.70 22.26
N LEU A 111 18.10 27.06 22.86
CA LEU A 111 18.25 26.24 24.05
C LEU A 111 18.37 24.76 23.67
N PRO A 112 19.30 24.00 24.28
CA PRO A 112 19.45 22.56 24.05
C PRO A 112 18.20 21.72 24.37
N THR A 113 17.24 22.27 25.12
CA THR A 113 15.98 21.63 25.46
C THR A 113 14.91 21.75 24.37
N SER A 114 15.12 22.57 23.34
CA SER A 114 14.17 22.75 22.25
C SER A 114 14.19 21.59 21.26
N LEU A 115 13.02 21.25 20.73
CA LEU A 115 12.89 20.29 19.62
C LEU A 115 13.47 20.83 18.30
N HIS A 116 13.68 22.15 18.21
CA HIS A 116 14.32 22.83 17.07
C HIS A 116 15.79 23.17 17.32
N TYR A 117 16.41 22.65 18.39
CA TYR A 117 17.80 22.97 18.69
C TYR A 117 18.75 22.44 17.62
N VAL A 118 19.49 23.35 16.99
CA VAL A 118 20.53 23.04 15.98
C VAL A 118 21.88 23.51 16.54
N GLY A 119 22.61 22.61 17.20
CA GLY A 119 23.88 22.96 17.84
C GLY A 119 24.54 21.86 18.65
N GLY A 120 23.88 20.70 18.84
CA GLY A 120 24.48 19.52 19.45
C GLY A 120 25.16 18.62 18.40
N ASN A 121 25.92 17.62 18.87
CA ASN A 121 26.45 16.56 18.00
C ASN A 121 25.34 15.67 17.40
N THR A 122 24.12 15.70 17.98
CA THR A 122 22.97 14.92 17.54
C THR A 122 21.98 15.81 16.79
N PRO A 123 21.48 15.36 15.62
CA PRO A 123 20.44 16.09 14.89
C PRO A 123 19.13 16.12 15.68
N SER A 124 18.30 17.14 15.43
CA SER A 124 16.97 17.25 16.01
C SER A 124 16.02 16.20 15.45
N GLN A 125 14.88 15.97 16.14
CA GLN A 125 13.87 15.02 15.66
C GLN A 125 13.29 15.44 14.29
N TYR A 126 13.13 16.75 14.08
CA TYR A 126 12.70 17.29 12.78
C TYR A 126 13.74 17.01 11.69
N GLU A 127 15.03 17.21 11.97
CA GLU A 127 16.10 16.93 11.01
C GLU A 127 16.18 15.44 10.65
N ILE A 128 16.06 14.56 11.64
CA ILE A 128 16.05 13.11 11.44
C ILE A 128 14.87 12.71 10.54
N ALA A 129 13.66 13.17 10.86
CA ALA A 129 12.45 12.82 10.11
C ALA A 129 12.53 13.33 8.66
N ILE A 130 12.92 14.58 8.46
CA ILE A 130 13.03 15.18 7.13
C ILE A 130 14.10 14.43 6.31
N ARG A 131 15.25 14.15 6.90
CA ARG A 131 16.34 13.43 6.23
C ARG A 131 15.92 12.03 5.81
N ALA A 132 15.29 11.27 6.70
CA ALA A 132 14.85 9.90 6.42
C ALA A 132 13.90 9.82 5.21
N VAL A 133 12.98 10.79 5.07
CA VAL A 133 12.04 10.82 3.94
C VAL A 133 12.73 11.31 2.65
N ILE A 134 13.50 12.40 2.72
CA ILE A 134 14.20 12.96 1.56
C ILE A 134 15.19 11.95 0.99
N GLU A 135 15.91 11.20 1.83
CA GLU A 135 16.89 10.22 1.40
C GLU A 135 16.31 9.17 0.45
N ILE A 136 15.04 8.81 0.62
CA ILE A 136 14.30 7.89 -0.24
C ILE A 136 13.68 8.64 -1.43
N CYS A 137 12.88 9.68 -1.14
CA CYS A 137 12.09 10.37 -2.16
C CYS A 137 12.94 11.05 -3.23
N GLN A 138 14.15 11.49 -2.89
CA GLN A 138 15.01 12.17 -3.85
C GLN A 138 15.26 11.33 -5.10
N TYR A 139 15.40 10.00 -5.00
CA TYR A 139 15.70 9.16 -6.16
C TYR A 139 14.55 9.06 -7.17
N TYR A 140 13.33 9.39 -6.74
CA TYR A 140 12.11 9.37 -7.55
C TYR A 140 11.73 10.75 -8.09
N ASN A 141 12.58 11.76 -7.86
CA ASN A 141 12.38 13.13 -8.31
C ASN A 141 13.57 13.58 -9.16
N LYS A 142 13.34 14.00 -10.41
CA LYS A 142 14.43 14.39 -11.32
C LYS A 142 14.98 15.77 -11.01
N THR A 143 14.14 16.71 -10.59
CA THR A 143 14.54 18.11 -10.35
C THR A 143 15.29 18.26 -9.04
N LYS A 144 15.07 17.34 -8.08
CA LYS A 144 15.59 17.40 -6.70
C LYS A 144 15.21 18.72 -6.00
N LEU A 145 14.13 19.34 -6.47
CA LEU A 145 13.53 20.53 -5.86
C LEU A 145 12.43 20.06 -4.93
N PHE A 146 12.50 20.51 -3.68
CA PHE A 146 11.54 20.16 -2.64
C PHE A 146 10.95 21.43 -2.06
N ASN A 147 9.64 21.44 -1.89
CA ASN A 147 8.97 22.57 -1.25
C ASN A 147 9.06 22.42 0.26
N ALA A 148 9.44 23.49 0.94
CA ALA A 148 9.55 23.50 2.40
C ALA A 148 8.76 24.68 2.97
N PHE A 149 7.84 24.38 3.85
CA PHE A 149 6.95 25.33 4.50
C PHE A 149 7.09 25.27 6.01
N GLY A 150 6.75 26.36 6.66
CA GLY A 150 6.60 26.47 8.11
C GLY A 150 5.17 26.89 8.44
N PHE A 151 4.70 26.51 9.61
CA PHE A 151 3.49 27.04 10.22
C PHE A 151 3.75 27.29 11.70
N GLY A 152 2.85 27.96 12.42
CA GLY A 152 3.04 28.08 13.86
C GLY A 152 3.80 29.32 14.35
N ALA A 153 4.37 30.12 13.44
CA ALA A 153 5.24 31.25 13.77
C ALA A 153 4.74 32.60 13.25
N ILE A 154 5.31 33.66 13.83
CA ILE A 154 5.12 35.05 13.38
C ILE A 154 6.26 35.37 12.42
N THR A 155 5.94 35.69 11.17
CA THR A 155 6.95 35.99 10.14
C THR A 155 7.36 37.47 10.17
N PRO A 156 8.62 37.81 9.84
CA PRO A 156 9.05 39.20 9.69
C PRO A 156 8.19 39.92 8.64
N GLY A 157 7.56 41.03 9.02
CA GLY A 157 6.67 41.81 8.14
C GLY A 157 5.18 41.63 8.40
N HIS A 158 4.76 40.55 9.07
CA HIS A 158 3.40 40.41 9.58
C HIS A 158 3.38 40.83 11.05
N GLN A 159 3.05 42.09 11.33
CA GLN A 159 2.92 42.55 12.70
C GLN A 159 1.75 41.84 13.39
N ARG A 160 2.09 40.89 14.29
CA ARG A 160 1.19 40.23 15.26
C ARG A 160 0.13 39.26 14.71
N LYS A 161 0.16 38.92 13.42
CA LYS A 161 -0.68 37.83 12.87
C LYS A 161 0.18 36.60 12.63
N MET A 162 -0.23 35.49 13.24
CA MET A 162 0.33 34.17 12.99
C MET A 162 0.05 33.77 11.55
N SER A 163 1.09 33.36 10.82
CA SER A 163 0.88 32.85 9.45
C SER A 163 0.40 31.41 9.54
N PRO A 164 -0.73 31.04 8.89
CA PRO A 164 -1.19 29.65 8.88
C PRO A 164 -0.23 28.73 8.13
N ILE A 165 0.49 29.25 7.13
CA ILE A 165 1.57 28.58 6.42
C ILE A 165 2.48 29.64 5.76
N PHE A 166 3.78 29.40 5.67
CA PHE A 166 4.73 30.29 5.00
C PHE A 166 5.90 29.50 4.41
N ASN A 167 6.54 30.03 3.37
CA ASN A 167 7.67 29.34 2.73
C ASN A 167 8.93 29.47 3.59
N LEU A 168 9.63 28.36 3.86
CA LEU A 168 10.92 28.35 4.55
C LEU A 168 12.07 28.80 3.65
N VAL A 169 11.91 28.60 2.33
CA VAL A 169 12.87 29.04 1.32
C VAL A 169 12.32 30.30 0.67
N CYS A 170 12.77 31.48 1.11
CA CYS A 170 12.47 32.71 0.37
C CYS A 170 13.04 32.54 -1.06
N HIS A 171 12.23 32.81 -2.10
CA HIS A 171 12.76 33.08 -3.43
C HIS A 171 13.92 34.08 -3.34
N PRO A 172 14.91 34.05 -4.26
CA PRO A 172 16.09 34.92 -4.22
C PRO A 172 15.70 36.38 -4.50
N LEU A 173 15.07 37.04 -3.53
CA LEU A 173 14.92 38.48 -3.50
C LEU A 173 15.93 39.00 -2.48
N ARG A 174 16.98 39.60 -3.05
CA ARG A 174 18.03 40.37 -2.39
C ARG A 174 17.43 41.25 -1.29
N TYR A 175 17.65 40.90 -0.03
CA TYR A 175 17.46 41.84 1.06
C TYR A 175 18.71 42.72 1.15
N ILE A 176 18.58 43.96 0.67
CA ILE A 176 19.58 45.01 0.88
C ILE A 176 19.54 45.35 2.38
N LYS A 177 20.64 45.06 3.06
CA LYS A 177 20.89 45.47 4.44
C LYS A 177 21.09 46.99 4.42
N ARG A 178 20.13 47.76 4.94
CA ARG A 178 20.39 49.19 5.23
C ARG A 178 21.23 49.25 6.51
N SER A 179 22.40 49.87 6.36
CA SER A 179 23.29 50.38 7.41
C SER A 179 22.58 51.40 8.30
#